data_AF-A0A7Z0Q3W2-F1
#
_entry.id   AF-A0A7Z0Q3W2-F1
#
_cell.length_a   1.000
_cell.length_b   1.000
_cell.length_c   1.000
_cell.angle_alpha   90.00
_cell.angle_beta   90.00
_cell.angle_gamma   90.00
#
_symmetry.space_group_name_H-M   'P 1'
#
loop_
_entity.id
_entity.type
_entity.pdbx_description
1 polymer ?
#
loop_
_entity_poly.entity_id
_entity_poly.type
_entity_poly.pdbx_seq_one_letter_code
_entity_poly.pdbx_strand_id
1 'polypeptide(L)'
;FALGLVGALAAARTAAAPIPWDRTRIPEGRPRGRTEWALPLVVLTVLFAAFNAVQLAVLFGGYDAVLEKTGLTYSEYARQGFWQLLIVTLLFLVVVVVAARTAPRSGPRDRVLVRSVLGVLCALALVVVASAVRRMDMYVDAYGLTRLRISVFAMEFWLGLVIVLVMAAGVWGARWLPRAVAASAAAGVLAFGLMSPDAMIAEHNVQRYTADGKLDQTYLEGLSVDAVPALDRLEEPLRSCLLAEFTDELDDDTPWYATSWSEREARRILAERPVELDPAACRTGDRWEDDYYE
;
A
#
# COMPACT_ATOMS: atom_id res chain seq x y z
N PHE A 1 14.09 6.72 -18.60
CA PHE A 1 13.60 7.74 -19.58
C PHE A 1 12.56 7.18 -20.57
N ALA A 2 12.85 6.11 -21.33
CA ALA A 2 11.94 5.58 -22.36
C ALA A 2 10.54 5.16 -21.83
N LEU A 3 10.48 4.47 -20.67
CA LEU A 3 9.20 4.10 -20.06
C LEU A 3 8.37 5.31 -19.59
N GLY A 4 9.02 6.34 -19.06
CA GLY A 4 8.37 7.60 -18.67
C GLY A 4 7.85 8.39 -19.87
N LEU A 5 8.62 8.43 -20.97
CA LEU A 5 8.19 9.04 -22.23
C LEU A 5 7.00 8.29 -22.85
N VAL A 6 7.04 6.95 -22.84
CA VAL A 6 5.92 6.12 -23.32
C VAL A 6 4.69 6.30 -22.43
N GLY A 7 4.86 6.38 -21.12
CA GLY A 7 3.78 6.68 -20.17
C GLY A 7 3.17 8.06 -20.37
N ALA A 8 4.01 9.09 -20.55
CA ALA A 8 3.58 10.46 -20.82
C ALA A 8 2.89 10.58 -22.18
N LEU A 9 3.39 9.93 -23.23
CA LEU A 9 2.76 9.87 -24.54
C LEU A 9 1.46 9.08 -24.52
N ALA A 10 1.38 8.00 -23.75
CA ALA A 10 0.14 7.25 -23.55
C ALA A 10 -0.91 8.07 -22.77
N ALA A 11 -0.49 8.81 -21.74
CA ALA A 11 -1.35 9.73 -21.00
C ALA A 11 -1.82 10.91 -21.87
N ALA A 12 -0.90 11.53 -22.62
CA ALA A 12 -1.22 12.61 -23.56
C ALA A 12 -2.15 12.11 -24.69
N ARG A 13 -1.91 10.90 -25.21
CA ARG A 13 -2.76 10.29 -26.25
C ARG A 13 -4.13 9.89 -25.71
N THR A 14 -4.23 9.40 -24.48
CA THR A 14 -5.52 9.10 -23.83
C THR A 14 -6.28 10.37 -23.43
N ALA A 15 -5.59 11.48 -23.15
CA ALA A 15 -6.23 12.78 -22.92
C ALA A 15 -6.68 13.44 -24.24
N ALA A 16 -5.86 13.40 -25.29
CA ALA A 16 -6.14 14.01 -26.59
C ALA A 16 -7.12 13.20 -27.45
N ALA A 17 -7.11 11.88 -27.32
CA ALA A 17 -8.05 10.98 -27.96
C ALA A 17 -8.62 10.05 -26.87
N PRO A 18 -9.58 10.53 -26.06
CA PRO A 18 -10.19 9.72 -25.01
C PRO A 18 -10.75 8.45 -25.64
N ILE A 19 -10.10 7.33 -25.34
CA ILE A 19 -10.58 6.01 -25.74
C ILE A 19 -12.03 5.94 -25.23
N PRO A 20 -13.01 5.68 -26.12
CA PRO A 20 -14.40 5.70 -25.75
C PRO A 20 -14.73 4.41 -24.99
N TRP A 21 -14.18 4.26 -23.78
CA TRP A 21 -14.52 3.19 -22.84
C TRP A 21 -16.03 3.21 -22.50
N ASP A 22 -16.71 4.35 -22.68
CA ASP A 22 -18.19 4.43 -22.62
C ASP A 22 -18.89 3.67 -23.75
N ARG A 23 -18.22 3.48 -24.89
CA ARG A 23 -18.79 2.80 -26.08
C ARG A 23 -18.42 1.32 -26.13
N THR A 24 -17.44 0.86 -25.35
CA THR A 24 -17.22 -0.57 -25.16
C THR A 24 -18.41 -1.15 -24.40
N ARG A 25 -19.38 -1.64 -25.17
CA ARG A 25 -20.46 -2.51 -24.67
C ARG A 25 -19.82 -3.84 -24.32
N ILE A 26 -19.38 -3.98 -23.08
CA ILE A 26 -19.06 -5.28 -22.52
C ILE A 26 -20.37 -6.09 -22.60
N PRO A 27 -20.38 -7.27 -23.25
CA PRO A 27 -21.59 -8.06 -23.39
C PRO A 27 -22.24 -8.27 -22.02
N GLU A 28 -23.53 -7.95 -21.93
CA GLU A 28 -24.27 -8.14 -20.69
C GLU A 28 -24.37 -9.65 -20.41
N GLY A 29 -23.96 -10.08 -19.22
CA GLY A 29 -24.09 -11.47 -18.80
C GLY A 29 -25.55 -11.90 -18.74
N ARG A 30 -25.83 -13.17 -19.07
CA ARG A 30 -27.18 -13.76 -18.98
C ARG A 30 -27.74 -13.54 -17.56
N PRO A 31 -28.88 -12.84 -17.41
CA PRO A 31 -29.47 -12.60 -16.10
C PRO A 31 -29.94 -13.93 -15.50
N ARG A 32 -29.56 -14.19 -14.24
CA ARG A 32 -30.03 -15.38 -13.50
C ARG A 32 -31.29 -15.10 -12.70
N GLY A 33 -31.98 -16.16 -12.29
CA GLY A 33 -33.12 -16.06 -11.37
C GLY A 33 -32.70 -15.41 -10.03
N ARG A 34 -33.65 -14.73 -9.36
CA ARG A 34 -33.37 -14.03 -8.10
C ARG A 34 -32.74 -14.93 -7.04
N THR A 35 -33.25 -16.15 -6.90
CA THR A 35 -32.77 -17.14 -5.92
C THR A 35 -31.41 -17.68 -6.30
N GLU A 36 -31.21 -18.05 -7.56
CA GLU A 36 -29.93 -18.55 -8.08
C GLU A 36 -28.78 -17.55 -7.96
N TRP A 37 -29.10 -16.25 -8.00
CA TRP A 37 -28.13 -15.17 -7.84
C TRP A 37 -27.93 -14.80 -6.36
N ALA A 38 -29.02 -14.61 -5.61
CA ALA A 38 -28.94 -14.10 -4.24
C ALA A 38 -28.41 -15.14 -3.25
N LEU A 39 -28.77 -16.42 -3.40
CA LEU A 39 -28.40 -17.48 -2.47
C LEU A 39 -26.87 -17.58 -2.27
N PRO A 40 -26.03 -17.76 -3.32
CA PRO A 40 -24.58 -17.85 -3.13
C PRO A 40 -23.98 -16.55 -2.57
N LEU A 41 -24.51 -15.39 -2.95
CA LEU A 41 -24.02 -14.10 -2.47
C LEU A 41 -24.37 -13.84 -1.00
N VAL A 42 -25.55 -14.25 -0.56
CA VAL A 42 -25.95 -14.16 0.85
C VAL A 42 -25.10 -15.10 1.70
N VAL A 43 -24.89 -16.35 1.26
CA VAL A 43 -23.98 -17.29 1.96
C VAL A 43 -22.59 -16.69 2.07
N LEU A 44 -22.07 -16.13 0.98
CA LEU A 44 -20.77 -15.48 0.98
C LEU A 44 -20.74 -14.26 1.92
N THR A 45 -21.80 -13.45 1.92
CA THR A 45 -21.93 -12.29 2.81
C THR A 45 -21.88 -12.72 4.27
N VAL A 46 -22.59 -13.79 4.64
CA VAL A 46 -22.57 -14.34 6.01
C VAL A 46 -21.18 -14.86 6.38
N LEU A 47 -20.51 -15.58 5.48
CA LEU A 47 -19.14 -16.05 5.71
C LEU A 47 -18.16 -14.89 5.92
N PHE A 48 -18.22 -13.86 5.06
CA PHE A 48 -17.39 -12.67 5.23
C PHE A 48 -17.74 -11.89 6.50
N ALA A 49 -19.01 -11.79 6.87
CA ALA A 49 -19.42 -11.14 8.10
C ALA A 49 -18.88 -11.89 9.33
N ALA A 50 -18.93 -13.23 9.33
CA ALA A 50 -18.34 -14.05 10.38
C ALA A 50 -16.81 -13.87 10.45
N PHE A 51 -16.13 -13.87 9.30
CA PHE A 51 -14.69 -13.63 9.22
C PHE A 51 -14.30 -12.23 9.74
N ASN A 52 -15.04 -11.19 9.35
CA ASN A 52 -14.84 -9.84 9.85
C ASN A 52 -15.14 -9.75 11.36
N ALA A 53 -16.17 -10.45 11.86
CA ALA A 53 -16.46 -10.48 13.29
C ALA A 53 -15.31 -11.08 14.10
N VAL A 54 -14.69 -12.15 13.61
CA VAL A 54 -13.47 -12.71 14.24
C VAL A 54 -12.32 -11.70 14.19
N GLN A 55 -12.06 -11.10 13.03
CA GLN A 55 -10.98 -10.10 12.90
C GLN A 55 -11.19 -8.90 13.82
N LEU A 56 -12.41 -8.35 13.88
CA LEU A 56 -12.76 -7.24 14.75
C LEU A 56 -12.71 -7.63 16.23
N ALA A 57 -13.12 -8.85 16.58
CA ALA A 57 -13.02 -9.35 17.96
C ALA A 57 -11.56 -9.47 18.41
N VAL A 58 -10.66 -9.89 17.53
CA VAL A 58 -9.22 -9.90 17.82
C VAL A 58 -8.66 -8.47 17.87
N LEU A 59 -9.11 -7.58 16.98
CA LEU A 59 -8.70 -6.17 16.94
C LEU A 59 -9.12 -5.38 18.18
N PHE A 60 -10.34 -5.56 18.66
CA PHE A 60 -10.88 -4.88 19.85
C PHE A 60 -10.62 -5.64 21.16
N GLY A 61 -10.35 -6.94 21.09
CA GLY A 61 -10.06 -7.79 22.26
C GLY A 61 -8.64 -7.65 22.80
N GLY A 62 -7.80 -6.85 22.14
CA GLY A 62 -6.39 -6.66 22.50
C GLY A 62 -5.55 -7.84 22.02
N TYR A 63 -4.72 -7.63 20.99
CA TYR A 63 -3.81 -8.65 20.48
C TYR A 63 -2.84 -9.16 21.55
N ASP A 64 -2.55 -8.36 22.58
CA ASP A 64 -1.76 -8.75 23.76
C ASP A 64 -2.36 -9.98 24.46
N ALA A 65 -3.69 -10.07 24.58
CA ALA A 65 -4.37 -11.21 25.20
C ALA A 65 -4.34 -12.49 24.33
N VAL A 66 -4.09 -12.36 23.03
CA VAL A 66 -3.94 -13.48 22.08
C VAL A 66 -2.49 -13.94 21.99
N LEU A 67 -1.53 -13.01 22.00
CA LEU A 67 -0.11 -13.29 22.02
C LEU A 67 0.32 -13.97 23.33
N GLU A 68 -0.20 -13.48 24.46
CA GLU A 68 0.04 -14.08 25.78
C GLU A 68 -0.54 -15.50 25.90
N LYS A 69 -1.58 -15.83 25.12
CA LYS A 69 -2.21 -17.17 25.12
C LYS A 69 -1.68 -18.14 24.07
N THR A 70 -1.16 -17.65 22.95
CA THR A 70 -0.68 -18.51 21.86
C THR A 70 0.83 -18.74 21.90
N GLY A 71 1.59 -17.89 22.59
CA GLY A 71 3.06 -18.00 22.68
C GLY A 71 3.77 -17.77 21.35
N LEU A 72 3.06 -17.30 20.32
CA LEU A 72 3.61 -16.96 19.02
C LEU A 72 4.31 -15.61 19.08
N THR A 73 5.45 -15.48 18.39
CA THR A 73 6.11 -14.18 18.22
C THR A 73 5.34 -13.32 17.20
N TYR A 74 5.49 -11.99 17.30
CA TYR A 74 4.80 -11.02 16.42
C TYR A 74 5.06 -11.29 14.92
N SER A 75 6.26 -11.76 14.56
CA SER A 75 6.70 -12.15 13.20
C SER A 75 5.91 -13.33 12.63
N GLU A 76 5.72 -14.38 13.42
CA GLU A 76 5.08 -15.63 12.98
C GLU A 76 3.60 -15.41 12.65
N TYR A 77 2.89 -14.66 13.51
CA TYR A 77 1.47 -14.35 13.30
C TYR A 77 1.22 -13.44 12.09
N ALA A 78 2.17 -12.55 11.77
CA ALA A 78 2.07 -11.63 10.65
C ALA A 78 2.32 -12.30 9.28
N ARG A 79 3.34 -13.18 9.17
CA ARG A 79 3.72 -13.82 7.89
C ARG A 79 2.69 -14.83 7.37
N GLN A 80 1.97 -15.53 8.25
CA GLN A 80 0.95 -16.51 7.82
C GLN A 80 -0.35 -15.88 7.31
N GLY A 81 -0.76 -14.72 7.82
CA GLY A 81 -2.07 -14.12 7.52
C GLY A 81 -2.11 -13.17 6.32
N PHE A 82 -0.99 -12.50 6.00
CA PHE A 82 -0.96 -11.43 5.00
C PHE A 82 -1.34 -11.91 3.59
N TRP A 83 -0.69 -12.98 3.11
CA TRP A 83 -0.98 -13.53 1.78
C TRP A 83 -2.40 -14.08 1.67
N GLN A 84 -2.94 -14.60 2.77
CA GLN A 84 -4.32 -15.06 2.82
C GLN A 84 -5.29 -13.88 2.64
N LEU A 85 -5.07 -12.76 3.32
CA LEU A 85 -5.89 -11.55 3.19
C LEU A 85 -5.82 -10.93 1.79
N LEU A 86 -4.62 -10.92 1.19
CA LEU A 86 -4.43 -10.44 -0.19
C LEU A 86 -5.21 -11.31 -1.19
N ILE A 87 -5.07 -12.64 -1.10
CA ILE A 87 -5.81 -13.58 -1.95
C ILE A 87 -7.32 -13.46 -1.73
N VAL A 88 -7.77 -13.31 -0.48
CA VAL A 88 -9.19 -13.12 -0.13
C VAL A 88 -9.73 -11.83 -0.74
N THR A 89 -8.97 -10.74 -0.71
CA THR A 89 -9.36 -9.46 -1.32
C THR A 89 -9.46 -9.57 -2.84
N LEU A 90 -8.51 -10.26 -3.49
CA LEU A 90 -8.54 -10.51 -4.93
C LEU A 90 -9.75 -11.38 -5.33
N LEU A 91 -9.98 -12.49 -4.62
CA LEU A 91 -11.14 -13.35 -4.83
C LEU A 91 -12.44 -12.60 -4.61
N PHE A 92 -12.49 -11.73 -3.60
CA PHE A 92 -13.65 -10.88 -3.35
C PHE A 92 -13.96 -9.96 -4.54
N LEU A 93 -12.95 -9.30 -5.12
CA LEU A 93 -13.12 -8.47 -6.31
C LEU A 93 -13.66 -9.28 -7.50
N VAL A 94 -13.14 -10.49 -7.72
CA VAL A 94 -13.64 -11.41 -8.76
C VAL A 94 -15.12 -11.71 -8.54
N VAL A 95 -15.51 -12.04 -7.30
CA VAL A 95 -16.92 -12.32 -6.99
C VAL A 95 -17.80 -11.09 -7.22
N VAL A 96 -17.38 -9.91 -6.80
CA VAL A 96 -18.14 -8.67 -7.03
C VAL A 96 -18.35 -8.43 -8.53
N VAL A 97 -17.31 -8.61 -9.35
CA VAL A 97 -17.41 -8.47 -10.81
C VAL A 97 -18.38 -9.50 -11.41
N VAL A 98 -18.28 -10.78 -11.03
CA VAL A 98 -19.17 -11.85 -11.51
C VAL A 98 -20.62 -11.61 -11.06
N ALA A 99 -20.81 -11.20 -9.81
CA ALA A 99 -22.12 -10.88 -9.24
C ALA A 99 -22.77 -9.71 -9.98
N ALA A 100 -22.02 -8.64 -10.26
CA ALA A 100 -22.50 -7.50 -11.03
C ALA A 100 -22.88 -7.89 -12.48
N ARG A 101 -22.13 -8.81 -13.11
CA ARG A 101 -22.44 -9.27 -14.48
C ARG A 101 -23.69 -10.14 -14.57
N THR A 102 -23.90 -11.01 -13.57
CA THR A 102 -24.99 -12.01 -13.56
C THR A 102 -26.28 -11.52 -12.87
N ALA A 103 -26.29 -10.27 -12.40
CA ALA A 103 -27.38 -9.65 -11.65
C ALA A 103 -28.76 -9.78 -12.35
N PRO A 104 -29.84 -10.09 -11.61
CA PRO A 104 -31.22 -10.08 -12.12
C PRO A 104 -31.63 -8.68 -12.58
N ARG A 105 -32.38 -8.59 -13.70
CA ARG A 105 -32.78 -7.31 -14.33
C ARG A 105 -34.29 -7.21 -14.61
N SER A 106 -35.11 -8.04 -13.96
CA SER A 106 -36.53 -8.21 -14.29
C SER A 106 -37.47 -7.14 -13.72
N GLY A 107 -36.99 -6.20 -12.88
CA GLY A 107 -37.81 -5.09 -12.40
C GLY A 107 -37.20 -4.21 -11.29
N PRO A 108 -37.97 -3.25 -10.72
CA PRO A 108 -37.50 -2.33 -9.68
C PRO A 108 -37.05 -3.04 -8.39
N ARG A 109 -37.74 -4.13 -8.01
CA ARG A 109 -37.37 -4.96 -6.84
C ARG A 109 -36.01 -5.64 -7.02
N ASP A 110 -35.66 -6.05 -8.24
CA ASP A 110 -34.34 -6.63 -8.53
C ASP A 110 -33.24 -5.58 -8.37
N ARG A 111 -33.51 -4.34 -8.79
CA ARG A 111 -32.54 -3.25 -8.65
C ARG A 111 -32.25 -2.93 -7.18
N VAL A 112 -33.27 -2.96 -6.32
CA VAL A 112 -33.10 -2.76 -4.87
C VAL A 112 -32.31 -3.93 -4.28
N LEU A 113 -32.69 -5.18 -4.57
CA LEU A 113 -31.99 -6.38 -4.10
C LEU A 113 -30.52 -6.40 -4.51
N VAL A 114 -30.23 -6.12 -5.78
CA VAL A 114 -28.86 -6.10 -6.30
C VAL A 114 -28.04 -5.01 -5.63
N ARG A 115 -28.60 -3.81 -5.47
CA ARG A 115 -27.92 -2.71 -4.77
C ARG A 115 -27.67 -3.01 -3.30
N SER A 116 -28.64 -3.59 -2.60
CA SER A 116 -28.47 -3.91 -1.18
C SER A 116 -27.41 -5.00 -0.98
N VAL A 117 -27.48 -6.09 -1.76
CA VAL A 117 -26.52 -7.20 -1.65
C VAL A 117 -25.11 -6.74 -2.03
N LEU A 118 -24.95 -6.04 -3.16
CA LEU A 118 -23.63 -5.54 -3.57
C LEU A 118 -23.11 -4.44 -2.62
N GLY A 119 -23.99 -3.58 -2.10
CA GLY A 119 -23.61 -2.55 -1.13
C GLY A 119 -23.10 -3.14 0.18
N VAL A 120 -23.80 -4.15 0.72
CA VAL A 120 -23.35 -4.87 1.93
C VAL A 120 -22.03 -5.58 1.67
N LEU A 121 -21.88 -6.26 0.53
CA LEU A 121 -20.61 -6.89 0.15
C LEU A 121 -19.48 -5.85 0.09
N CYS A 122 -19.67 -4.72 -0.58
CA CYS A 122 -18.68 -3.65 -0.66
C CYS A 122 -18.32 -3.10 0.73
N ALA A 123 -19.30 -2.91 1.61
CA ALA A 123 -19.06 -2.48 2.98
C ALA A 123 -18.20 -3.50 3.75
N LEU A 124 -18.51 -4.80 3.64
CA LEU A 124 -17.70 -5.86 4.27
C LEU A 124 -16.26 -5.89 3.72
N ALA A 125 -16.06 -5.61 2.44
CA ALA A 125 -14.71 -5.53 1.87
C ALA A 125 -13.93 -4.31 2.36
N LEU A 126 -14.58 -3.16 2.58
CA LEU A 126 -13.92 -2.03 3.23
C LEU A 126 -13.47 -2.36 4.65
N VAL A 127 -14.24 -3.16 5.39
CA VAL A 127 -13.82 -3.65 6.71
C VAL A 127 -12.59 -4.56 6.59
N VAL A 128 -12.54 -5.44 5.59
CA VAL A 128 -11.35 -6.28 5.32
C VAL A 128 -10.13 -5.44 4.98
N VAL A 129 -10.27 -4.43 4.12
CA VAL A 129 -9.17 -3.49 3.79
C VAL A 129 -8.70 -2.75 5.05
N ALA A 130 -9.62 -2.24 5.86
CA ALA A 130 -9.26 -1.58 7.11
C ALA A 130 -8.53 -2.51 8.10
N SER A 131 -8.95 -3.78 8.17
CA SER A 131 -8.29 -4.80 8.99
C SER A 131 -6.86 -5.11 8.48
N ALA A 132 -6.68 -5.20 7.15
CA ALA A 132 -5.38 -5.42 6.54
C ALA A 132 -4.42 -4.26 6.81
N VAL A 133 -4.88 -3.02 6.62
CA VAL A 133 -4.13 -1.80 6.95
C VAL A 133 -3.71 -1.80 8.42
N ARG A 134 -4.63 -2.10 9.36
CA ARG A 134 -4.30 -2.16 10.79
C ARG A 134 -3.26 -3.23 11.13
N ARG A 135 -3.36 -4.42 10.51
CA ARG A 135 -2.37 -5.49 10.70
C ARG A 135 -1.00 -5.11 10.13
N MET A 136 -1.00 -4.39 9.01
CA MET A 136 0.23 -3.91 8.36
C MET A 136 0.89 -2.79 9.16
N ASP A 137 0.10 -1.87 9.72
CA ASP A 137 0.54 -0.77 10.61
C ASP A 137 1.26 -1.33 11.84
N MET A 138 0.66 -2.33 12.48
CA MET A 138 1.29 -3.07 13.56
C MET A 138 2.61 -3.74 13.16
N TYR A 139 2.72 -4.25 11.93
CA TYR A 139 3.96 -4.82 11.43
C TYR A 139 5.03 -3.76 11.18
N VAL A 140 4.63 -2.55 10.80
CA VAL A 140 5.52 -1.39 10.68
C VAL A 140 5.97 -0.90 12.05
N ASP A 141 5.08 -0.84 13.04
CA ASP A 141 5.45 -0.48 14.42
C ASP A 141 6.53 -1.42 14.99
N ALA A 142 6.43 -2.72 14.68
CA ALA A 142 7.39 -3.72 15.17
C ALA A 142 8.73 -3.72 14.40
N TYR A 143 8.70 -3.57 13.07
CA TYR A 143 9.86 -3.82 12.19
C TYR A 143 10.29 -2.63 11.33
N GLY A 144 9.68 -1.46 11.51
CA GLY A 144 9.95 -0.26 10.73
C GLY A 144 9.23 -0.23 9.38
N LEU A 145 9.37 0.87 8.65
CA LEU A 145 8.78 1.00 7.31
C LEU A 145 9.77 0.53 6.25
N THR A 146 9.28 -0.15 5.20
CA THR A 146 10.11 -0.53 4.03
C THR A 146 9.36 -0.27 2.72
N ARG A 147 10.08 -0.32 1.59
CA ARG A 147 9.55 -0.17 0.23
C ARG A 147 8.38 -1.12 -0.05
N LEU A 148 8.46 -2.36 0.42
CA LEU A 148 7.37 -3.33 0.26
C LEU A 148 6.15 -2.89 1.08
N ARG A 149 6.35 -2.51 2.34
CA ARG A 149 5.26 -2.15 3.27
C ARG A 149 4.51 -0.89 2.83
N ILE A 150 5.22 0.15 2.41
CA ILE A 150 4.60 1.38 1.88
C ILE A 150 3.87 1.14 0.55
N SER A 151 4.40 0.25 -0.31
CA SER A 151 3.73 -0.13 -1.56
C SER A 151 2.44 -0.89 -1.30
N VAL A 152 2.41 -1.76 -0.28
CA VAL A 152 1.21 -2.46 0.17
C VAL A 152 0.15 -1.46 0.64
N PHE A 153 0.51 -0.50 1.51
CA PHE A 153 -0.44 0.55 1.94
C PHE A 153 -1.00 1.32 0.75
N ALA A 154 -0.15 1.78 -0.17
CA ALA A 154 -0.59 2.51 -1.35
C ALA A 154 -1.61 1.70 -2.19
N MET A 155 -1.34 0.40 -2.37
CA MET A 155 -2.24 -0.51 -3.09
C MET A 155 -3.56 -0.74 -2.33
N GLU A 156 -3.51 -0.95 -1.02
CA GLU A 156 -4.71 -1.16 -0.18
C GLU A 156 -5.61 0.08 -0.16
N PHE A 157 -5.04 1.28 -0.02
CA PHE A 157 -5.79 2.53 -0.12
C PHE A 157 -6.41 2.71 -1.50
N TRP A 158 -5.69 2.37 -2.57
CA TRP A 158 -6.24 2.42 -3.93
C TRP A 158 -7.38 1.41 -4.12
N LEU A 159 -7.25 0.18 -3.63
CA LEU A 159 -8.32 -0.83 -3.66
C LEU A 159 -9.55 -0.38 -2.87
N GLY A 160 -9.35 0.21 -1.68
CA GLY A 160 -10.43 0.82 -0.90
C GLY A 160 -11.15 1.92 -1.68
N LEU A 161 -10.40 2.80 -2.35
CA LEU A 161 -10.96 3.82 -3.23
C LEU A 161 -11.76 3.19 -4.38
N VAL A 162 -11.26 2.15 -5.04
CA VAL A 162 -11.98 1.44 -6.11
C VAL A 162 -13.32 0.89 -5.60
N ILE A 163 -13.36 0.30 -4.40
CA ILE A 163 -14.61 -0.19 -3.79
C ILE A 163 -15.60 0.97 -3.57
N VAL A 164 -15.13 2.11 -3.08
CA VAL A 164 -15.97 3.32 -2.93
C VAL A 164 -16.51 3.81 -4.27
N LEU A 165 -15.69 3.82 -5.32
CA LEU A 165 -16.13 4.18 -6.67
C LEU A 165 -17.17 3.20 -7.22
N VAL A 166 -17.04 1.90 -6.93
CA VAL A 166 -18.03 0.87 -7.29
C VAL A 166 -19.37 1.12 -6.58
N MET A 167 -19.35 1.47 -5.29
CA MET A 167 -20.57 1.83 -4.55
C MET A 167 -21.23 3.08 -5.16
N ALA A 168 -20.45 4.11 -5.44
CA ALA A 168 -20.90 5.33 -6.11
C ALA A 168 -21.50 5.05 -7.51
N ALA A 169 -20.90 4.15 -8.28
CA ALA A 169 -21.41 3.69 -9.57
C ALA A 169 -22.77 2.97 -9.45
N GLY A 170 -23.04 2.30 -8.33
CA GLY A 170 -24.36 1.72 -8.03
C GLY A 170 -25.48 2.76 -7.94
N VAL A 171 -25.15 4.00 -7.56
CA VAL A 171 -26.09 5.12 -7.40
C VAL A 171 -26.15 5.97 -8.67
N TRP A 172 -25.00 6.40 -9.19
CA TRP A 172 -24.89 7.36 -10.31
C TRP A 172 -24.71 6.71 -11.70
N GLY A 173 -24.63 5.38 -11.75
CA GLY A 173 -24.41 4.60 -12.97
C GLY A 173 -22.93 4.28 -13.23
N ALA A 174 -22.64 3.17 -13.91
CA ALA A 174 -21.29 2.61 -14.03
C ALA A 174 -20.47 3.08 -15.24
N ARG A 175 -21.01 3.96 -16.10
CA ARG A 175 -20.31 4.41 -17.33
C ARG A 175 -18.99 5.14 -17.06
N TRP A 176 -18.94 5.95 -16.00
CA TRP A 176 -17.76 6.73 -15.64
C TRP A 176 -16.71 5.90 -14.87
N LEU A 177 -17.10 4.72 -14.35
CA LEU A 177 -16.29 3.92 -13.44
C LEU A 177 -14.93 3.50 -14.05
N PRO A 178 -14.84 2.96 -15.28
CA PRO A 178 -13.55 2.57 -15.85
C PRO A 178 -12.58 3.75 -15.98
N ARG A 179 -13.09 4.94 -16.35
CA ARG A 179 -12.27 6.15 -16.45
C ARG A 179 -11.83 6.65 -15.09
N ALA A 180 -12.72 6.64 -14.10
CA ALA A 180 -12.35 7.06 -12.75
C ALA A 180 -11.33 6.12 -12.11
N VAL A 181 -11.45 4.80 -12.29
CA VAL A 181 -10.47 3.82 -11.80
C VAL A 181 -9.11 4.00 -12.50
N ALA A 182 -9.09 4.21 -13.83
CA ALA A 182 -7.85 4.47 -14.55
C ALA A 182 -7.20 5.80 -14.14
N ALA A 183 -8.00 6.86 -14.00
CA ALA A 183 -7.54 8.16 -13.56
C ALA A 183 -7.01 8.12 -12.12
N SER A 184 -7.68 7.41 -11.21
CA SER A 184 -7.22 7.27 -9.83
C SER A 184 -5.94 6.45 -9.72
N ALA A 185 -5.77 5.41 -10.56
CA ALA A 185 -4.53 4.65 -10.62
C ALA A 185 -3.36 5.51 -11.11
N ALA A 186 -3.57 6.29 -12.18
CA ALA A 186 -2.55 7.21 -12.69
C ALA A 186 -2.20 8.29 -11.65
N ALA A 187 -3.21 8.89 -11.02
CA ALA A 187 -3.01 9.87 -9.95
C ALA A 187 -2.28 9.26 -8.74
N GLY A 188 -2.60 8.02 -8.36
CA GLY A 188 -1.94 7.31 -7.28
C GLY A 188 -0.47 7.04 -7.55
N VAL A 189 -0.13 6.56 -8.75
CA VAL A 189 1.28 6.36 -9.15
C VAL A 189 2.06 7.67 -9.19
N LEU A 190 1.45 8.74 -9.72
CA LEU A 190 2.07 10.07 -9.73
C LEU A 190 2.28 10.60 -8.30
N ALA A 191 1.28 10.49 -7.43
CA ALA A 191 1.39 10.90 -6.04
C ALA A 191 2.47 10.09 -5.30
N PHE A 192 2.50 8.77 -5.50
CA PHE A 192 3.50 7.89 -4.90
C PHE A 192 4.92 8.26 -5.32
N GLY A 193 5.13 8.56 -6.60
CA GLY A 193 6.44 9.01 -7.10
C GLY A 193 6.84 10.41 -6.60
N LEU A 194 5.88 11.34 -6.50
CA LEU A 194 6.14 12.71 -6.05
C LEU A 194 6.38 12.83 -4.54
N MET A 195 5.86 11.89 -3.75
CA MET A 195 6.03 11.86 -2.29
C MET A 195 7.41 11.33 -1.84
N SER A 196 8.28 10.89 -2.78
CA SER A 196 9.59 10.30 -2.49
C SER A 196 9.51 9.21 -1.41
N PRO A 197 9.11 7.96 -1.77
CA PRO A 197 8.81 6.92 -0.79
C PRO A 197 10.00 6.60 0.12
N ASP A 198 11.23 6.70 -0.39
CA ASP A 198 12.45 6.47 0.38
C ASP A 198 12.69 7.55 1.44
N ALA A 199 12.34 8.82 1.19
CA ALA A 199 12.37 9.87 2.21
C ALA A 199 11.34 9.60 3.32
N MET A 200 10.12 9.18 2.97
CA MET A 200 9.09 8.81 3.95
C MET A 200 9.52 7.63 4.82
N ILE A 201 10.16 6.63 4.20
CA ILE A 201 10.74 5.48 4.90
C ILE A 201 11.81 5.93 5.89
N ALA A 202 12.75 6.76 5.46
CA ALA A 202 13.83 7.24 6.31
C ALA A 202 13.30 8.07 7.49
N GLU A 203 12.41 9.05 7.23
CA GLU A 203 11.79 9.90 8.25
C GLU A 203 11.06 9.07 9.31
N HIS A 204 10.25 8.10 8.88
CA HIS A 204 9.49 7.25 9.80
C HIS A 204 10.41 6.37 10.66
N ASN A 205 11.44 5.75 10.07
CA ASN A 205 12.36 4.90 10.81
C ASN A 205 13.26 5.70 11.76
N VAL A 206 13.71 6.90 11.37
CA VAL A 206 14.48 7.80 12.26
C VAL A 206 13.61 8.29 13.42
N GLN A 207 12.36 8.67 13.17
CA GLN A 207 11.43 9.08 14.22
C GLN A 207 11.17 7.94 15.22
N ARG A 208 11.00 6.72 14.70
CA ARG A 208 10.82 5.52 15.52
C ARG A 208 12.06 5.24 16.37
N TYR A 209 13.25 5.34 15.81
CA TYR A 209 14.52 5.14 16.51
C TYR A 209 14.65 6.05 17.73
N THR A 210 14.21 7.31 17.64
CA THR A 210 14.20 8.22 18.80
C THR A 210 13.32 7.72 19.96
N ALA A 211 12.32 6.88 19.67
CA ALA A 211 11.39 6.35 20.67
C ALA A 211 11.80 4.98 21.23
N ASP A 212 12.30 4.06 20.38
CA ASP A 212 12.54 2.65 20.76
C ASP A 212 14.01 2.19 20.62
N GLY A 213 14.88 3.04 20.08
CA GLY A 213 16.31 2.77 19.90
C GLY A 213 16.64 1.70 18.85
N LYS A 214 15.66 1.23 18.06
CA LYS A 214 15.87 0.16 17.07
C LYS A 214 15.94 0.73 15.65
N LEU A 215 16.98 0.36 14.92
CA LEU A 215 17.21 0.81 13.54
C LEU A 215 17.86 -0.29 12.70
N ASP A 216 17.29 -0.57 11.53
CA ASP A 216 17.89 -1.46 10.53
C ASP A 216 18.82 -0.64 9.62
N GLN A 217 20.10 -0.55 10.01
CA GLN A 217 21.10 0.26 9.32
C GLN A 217 21.32 -0.21 7.88
N THR A 218 21.51 -1.52 7.69
CA THR A 218 21.72 -2.15 6.38
C THR A 218 20.58 -1.84 5.40
N TYR A 219 19.33 -1.81 5.89
CA TYR A 219 18.20 -1.45 5.05
C TYR A 219 18.21 0.05 4.66
N LEU A 220 18.60 0.94 5.58
CA LEU A 220 18.63 2.39 5.35
C LEU A 220 19.77 2.82 4.43
N GLU A 221 20.93 2.15 4.48
CA GLU A 221 22.04 2.34 3.54
C GLU A 221 21.62 2.08 2.09
N GLY A 222 20.70 1.14 1.86
CA GLY A 222 20.17 0.82 0.53
C GLY A 222 19.05 1.74 0.02
N LEU A 223 18.74 2.82 0.72
CA LEU A 223 17.75 3.82 0.28
C LEU A 223 18.33 4.77 -0.78
N SER A 224 17.46 5.53 -1.44
CA SER A 224 17.91 6.61 -2.33
C SER A 224 18.46 7.79 -1.54
N VAL A 225 19.17 8.68 -2.24
CA VAL A 225 19.65 9.99 -1.74
C VAL A 225 18.54 10.84 -1.10
N ASP A 226 17.26 10.58 -1.40
CA ASP A 226 16.12 11.24 -0.74
C ASP A 226 16.07 10.99 0.78
N ALA A 227 16.75 9.95 1.28
CA ALA A 227 16.84 9.62 2.70
C ALA A 227 17.77 10.56 3.50
N VAL A 228 18.75 11.19 2.84
CA VAL A 228 19.81 11.98 3.51
C VAL A 228 19.27 13.01 4.52
N PRO A 229 18.25 13.84 4.21
CA PRO A 229 17.74 14.83 5.17
C PRO A 229 17.14 14.24 6.44
N ALA A 230 16.63 13.01 6.39
CA ALA A 230 16.11 12.33 7.57
C ALA A 230 17.26 11.69 8.37
N LEU A 231 18.19 10.99 7.70
CA LEU A 231 19.35 10.35 8.33
C LEU A 231 20.29 11.37 9.00
N ASP A 232 20.37 12.57 8.45
CA ASP A 232 21.14 13.67 9.01
C ASP A 232 20.67 14.09 10.42
N ARG A 233 19.44 13.76 10.82
CA ARG A 233 18.95 14.08 12.17
C ARG A 233 19.41 13.12 13.26
N LEU A 234 20.07 12.03 12.88
CA LEU A 234 20.61 11.07 13.84
C LEU A 234 21.82 11.66 14.58
N GLU A 235 22.09 11.12 15.76
CA GLU A 235 23.28 11.44 16.54
C GLU A 235 24.50 10.64 16.02
N GLU A 236 25.70 11.19 16.25
CA GLU A 236 26.94 10.47 15.96
C GLU A 236 27.12 9.30 16.96
N PRO A 237 27.66 8.15 16.53
CA PRO A 237 28.30 7.89 15.24
C PRO A 237 27.36 7.42 14.12
N LEU A 238 26.09 7.09 14.44
CA LEU A 238 25.15 6.47 13.49
C LEU A 238 24.90 7.32 12.25
N ARG A 239 24.81 8.64 12.43
CA ARG A 239 24.69 9.60 11.33
C ARG A 239 25.82 9.41 10.31
N SER A 240 27.08 9.50 10.75
CA SER A 240 28.22 9.41 9.83
C SER A 240 28.31 8.02 9.18
N CYS A 241 28.01 6.96 9.92
CA CYS A 241 28.03 5.59 9.38
C CYS A 241 27.02 5.40 8.24
N LEU A 242 25.78 5.87 8.41
CA LEU A 242 24.75 5.73 7.38
C LEU A 242 24.96 6.68 6.19
N LEU A 243 25.52 7.87 6.42
CA LEU A 243 25.76 8.86 5.36
C LEU A 243 27.04 8.62 4.54
N ALA A 244 27.90 7.70 4.98
CA ALA A 244 29.12 7.32 4.27
C ALA A 244 28.84 6.86 2.83
N GLU A 245 27.94 5.89 2.68
CA GLU A 245 27.57 5.28 1.40
C GLU A 245 27.03 6.34 0.42
N PHE A 246 26.21 7.28 0.91
CA PHE A 246 25.64 8.36 0.10
C PHE A 246 26.68 9.40 -0.34
N THR A 247 27.75 9.61 0.45
CA THR A 247 28.82 10.55 0.09
C THR A 247 29.59 10.00 -1.11
N ASP A 248 29.92 8.71 -1.09
CA ASP A 248 30.58 8.03 -2.20
C ASP A 248 29.71 8.04 -3.47
N GLU A 249 28.38 7.84 -3.33
CA GLU A 249 27.45 7.92 -4.47
C GLU A 249 27.37 9.33 -5.09
N LEU A 250 27.49 10.38 -4.26
CA LEU A 250 27.36 11.78 -4.70
C LEU A 250 28.64 12.39 -5.29
N ASP A 251 29.80 11.82 -4.95
CA ASP A 251 31.12 12.19 -5.46
C ASP A 251 31.37 11.68 -6.90
N ASP A 252 30.54 10.75 -7.38
CA ASP A 252 30.58 10.30 -8.76
C ASP A 252 30.19 11.46 -9.70
N ASP A 253 31.01 11.71 -10.73
CA ASP A 253 30.98 12.91 -11.61
C ASP A 253 29.73 12.92 -12.51
N THR A 254 28.56 13.10 -11.87
CA THR A 254 27.26 12.97 -12.49
C THR A 254 27.03 14.18 -13.40
N PRO A 255 26.68 13.97 -14.68
CA PRO A 255 26.44 15.09 -15.58
C PRO A 255 25.36 16.03 -15.04
N TRP A 256 25.54 17.34 -15.24
CA TRP A 256 24.65 18.39 -14.71
C TRP A 256 23.15 18.23 -15.06
N TYR A 257 22.83 17.50 -16.14
CA TYR A 257 21.45 17.22 -16.57
C TYR A 257 20.82 16.01 -15.88
N ALA A 258 21.61 15.22 -15.15
CA ALA A 258 21.14 14.09 -14.36
C ALA A 258 20.86 14.47 -12.90
N THR A 259 21.26 15.68 -12.47
CA THR A 259 21.12 16.13 -11.08
C THR A 259 19.66 16.33 -10.67
N SER A 260 19.23 15.56 -9.67
CA SER A 260 17.92 15.68 -9.03
C SER A 260 17.88 16.80 -7.96
N TRP A 261 16.68 17.17 -7.50
CA TRP A 261 16.53 18.13 -6.39
C TRP A 261 17.11 17.55 -5.09
N SER A 262 16.89 16.26 -4.82
CA SER A 262 17.36 15.58 -3.62
C SER A 262 18.88 15.47 -3.56
N GLU A 263 19.55 15.21 -4.68
CA GLU A 263 21.02 15.26 -4.72
C GLU A 263 21.57 16.64 -4.37
N ARG A 264 20.94 17.73 -4.83
CA ARG A 264 21.40 19.08 -4.47
C ARG A 264 21.24 19.33 -2.98
N GLU A 265 20.12 18.90 -2.42
CA GLU A 265 19.84 19.04 -0.99
C GLU A 265 20.78 18.19 -0.14
N ALA A 266 21.03 16.94 -0.55
CA ALA A 266 21.99 16.06 0.12
C ALA A 266 23.42 16.63 0.08
N ARG A 267 23.88 17.11 -1.08
CA ARG A 267 25.18 17.80 -1.20
C ARG A 267 25.25 19.05 -0.32
N ARG A 268 24.17 19.82 -0.20
CA ARG A 268 24.10 20.99 0.70
C ARG A 268 24.28 20.57 2.15
N ILE A 269 23.55 19.55 2.59
CA ILE A 269 23.61 19.02 3.96
C ILE A 269 25.01 18.48 4.29
N LEU A 270 25.59 17.68 3.40
CA LEU A 270 26.92 17.10 3.59
C LEU A 270 28.04 18.16 3.53
N ALA A 271 27.87 19.23 2.75
CA ALA A 271 28.80 20.36 2.74
C ALA A 271 28.71 21.20 4.03
N GLU A 272 27.51 21.36 4.60
CA GLU A 272 27.29 22.07 5.88
C GLU A 272 27.81 21.27 7.08
N ARG A 273 27.65 19.94 7.05
CA ARG A 273 28.10 19.03 8.11
C ARG A 273 28.77 17.79 7.49
N PRO A 274 30.10 17.86 7.22
CA PRO A 274 30.85 16.76 6.64
C PRO A 274 30.75 15.48 7.46
N VAL A 275 30.80 14.34 6.78
CA VAL A 275 30.83 13.03 7.41
C VAL A 275 32.25 12.75 7.92
N GLU A 276 32.40 12.48 9.21
CA GLU A 276 33.67 12.08 9.82
C GLU A 276 33.60 10.59 10.17
N LEU A 277 34.08 9.75 9.26
CA LEU A 277 34.01 8.29 9.44
C LEU A 277 35.05 7.80 10.45
N ASP A 278 34.57 7.23 11.56
CA ASP A 278 35.33 6.33 12.41
C ASP A 278 34.87 4.86 12.18
N PRO A 279 35.61 4.06 11.39
CA PRO A 279 35.27 2.67 11.10
C PRO A 279 35.22 1.75 12.34
N ALA A 280 35.80 2.16 13.47
CA ALA A 280 35.68 1.42 14.73
C ALA A 280 34.32 1.70 15.41
N ALA A 281 33.84 2.94 15.35
CA ALA A 281 32.54 3.34 15.87
C ALA A 281 31.38 2.75 15.06
N CYS A 282 31.50 2.69 13.73
CA CYS A 282 30.46 2.10 12.86
C CYS A 282 30.29 0.58 13.01
N ARG A 283 31.30 -0.13 13.54
CA ARG A 283 31.20 -1.57 13.83
C ARG A 283 30.60 -1.89 15.20
N THR A 284 30.49 -0.89 16.09
CA THR A 284 30.00 -1.05 17.46
C THR A 284 28.57 -0.55 17.65
N GLY A 285 28.01 0.18 16.69
CA GLY A 285 26.58 0.48 16.61
C GLY A 285 25.81 -0.79 16.25
N ASP A 286 25.50 -1.58 17.28
CA ASP A 286 24.68 -2.79 17.29
C ASP A 286 24.18 -3.25 15.91
N ARG A 287 24.94 -4.20 15.36
CA ARG A 287 24.48 -5.09 14.30
C ARG A 287 23.38 -5.98 14.91
N TRP A 288 22.16 -5.46 15.05
CA TRP A 288 20.96 -6.21 15.49
C TRP A 288 20.50 -7.23 14.42
N GLU A 289 21.44 -7.83 13.69
CA GLU A 289 21.18 -8.75 12.58
C GLU A 289 20.65 -10.11 13.07
N ASP A 290 21.00 -10.49 14.30
CA ASP A 290 20.72 -11.84 14.81
C ASP A 290 19.27 -12.04 15.33
N ASP A 291 18.57 -10.99 15.76
CA ASP A 291 17.19 -11.10 16.29
C ASP A 291 16.09 -10.76 15.26
N TYR A 292 16.46 -10.29 14.05
CA TYR A 292 15.49 -9.76 13.06
C TYR A 292 14.95 -10.81 12.07
N TYR A 293 15.58 -11.98 11.98
CA TYR A 293 15.24 -13.03 11.02
C TYR A 293 14.85 -14.40 11.63
N GLU A 294 14.83 -14.54 12.96
CA GLU A 294 14.24 -15.70 13.64
C GLU A 294 12.72 -15.59 13.81
#